data_AF-A0A2D1U5E1-F1
#
_entry.id   AF-A0A2D1U5E1-F1
#
_cell.length_a   1.000
_cell.length_b   1.000
_cell.length_c   1.000
_cell.angle_alpha   90.00
_cell.angle_beta   90.00
_cell.angle_gamma   90.00
#
_symmetry.space_group_name_H-M   'P 1'
#
loop_
_entity.id
_entity.type
_entity.pdbx_description
1 polymer ?
#
loop_
_entity_poly.entity_id
_entity_poly.type
_entity_poly.pdbx_seq_one_letter_code
_entity_poly.pdbx_strand_id
1 'polypeptide(L)'
;MKRIITKLAIATIVVLFGNSFKSVGQVTLATTDVQIVCEGAPLTLGSPGSSNQWIVKYDATSATPSSPTTLTIDPATNQIAAADVKTGYYLITNKSTAAGACESDIQTIAVYVLPTLVPTFTSADYCTENAASTIFTASVTPAAPTGSTLVYQWYTVSGTTETIISGATSATFNPTILNTGTTSITATYRLKTAYEINSLKYCPQSIEHTVNVLPRPTTPTITVGNVGQANF
;
A
#
# COMPACT_ATOMS: atom_id res chain seq x y z
N MET A 1 -2.20 -72.05 24.68
CA MET A 1 -2.18 -72.19 23.21
C MET A 1 -3.48 -71.62 22.66
N LYS A 2 -3.39 -70.82 21.59
CA LYS A 2 -4.47 -70.15 20.81
C LYS A 2 -5.10 -68.87 21.39
N ARG A 3 -4.73 -67.78 20.71
CA ARG A 3 -5.22 -66.40 20.72
C ARG A 3 -6.65 -66.34 20.16
N ILE A 4 -7.49 -65.45 20.70
CA ILE A 4 -8.51 -64.73 19.91
C ILE A 4 -8.51 -63.27 20.36
N ILE A 5 -8.10 -62.40 19.44
CA ILE A 5 -8.04 -60.95 19.57
C ILE A 5 -9.38 -60.40 19.09
N THR A 6 -10.19 -59.85 19.99
CA THR A 6 -11.42 -59.14 19.60
C THR A 6 -11.14 -57.65 19.64
N LYS A 7 -11.00 -57.07 18.44
CA LYS A 7 -10.82 -55.64 18.20
C LYS A 7 -12.09 -54.90 18.62
N LEU A 8 -12.00 -54.05 19.64
CA LEU A 8 -13.07 -53.11 19.97
C LEU A 8 -12.91 -51.89 19.06
N ALA A 9 -13.83 -51.74 18.11
CA ALA A 9 -13.90 -50.59 17.23
C ALA A 9 -14.32 -49.36 18.04
N ILE A 10 -13.41 -48.39 18.15
CA ILE A 10 -13.72 -47.04 18.63
C ILE A 10 -14.46 -46.35 17.48
N ALA A 11 -15.79 -46.25 17.62
CA ALA A 11 -16.61 -45.42 16.74
C ALA A 11 -16.33 -43.95 17.06
N THR A 12 -15.35 -43.37 16.37
CA THR A 12 -15.12 -41.93 16.35
C THR A 12 -16.29 -41.30 15.61
N ILE A 13 -17.33 -40.90 16.36
CA ILE A 13 -18.35 -39.98 15.86
C ILE A 13 -17.65 -38.62 15.70
N VAL A 14 -17.03 -38.42 14.53
CA VAL A 14 -16.73 -37.10 14.02
C VAL A 14 -18.08 -36.51 13.67
N VAL A 15 -18.67 -35.76 14.60
CA VAL A 15 -19.74 -34.84 14.26
C VAL A 15 -19.11 -33.81 13.34
N LEU A 16 -19.21 -34.06 12.03
CA LEU A 16 -19.19 -33.01 11.02
C LEU A 16 -20.36 -32.07 11.34
N PHE A 17 -20.16 -31.16 12.28
CA PHE A 17 -20.70 -29.83 12.12
C PHE A 17 -19.97 -29.27 10.90
N GLY A 18 -20.54 -29.58 9.73
CA GLY A 18 -20.44 -28.71 8.57
C GLY A 18 -21.00 -27.36 9.00
N ASN A 19 -20.18 -26.59 9.70
CA ASN A 19 -20.27 -25.16 9.72
C ASN A 19 -20.10 -24.76 8.26
N SER A 20 -21.23 -24.76 7.57
CA SER A 20 -21.47 -23.88 6.46
C SER A 20 -21.38 -22.47 7.06
N PHE A 21 -20.17 -22.02 7.37
CA PHE A 21 -19.86 -20.61 7.25
C PHE A 21 -20.14 -20.34 5.79
N LYS A 22 -21.37 -19.96 5.47
CA LYS A 22 -21.63 -19.18 4.29
C LYS A 22 -20.63 -18.05 4.43
N SER A 23 -19.58 -18.05 3.61
CA SER A 23 -18.73 -16.88 3.49
C SER A 23 -19.70 -15.79 3.05
N VAL A 24 -20.16 -14.98 4.01
CA VAL A 24 -20.94 -13.80 3.68
C VAL A 24 -20.00 -13.00 2.80
N GLY A 25 -20.41 -12.75 1.55
CA GLY A 25 -19.53 -12.42 0.42
C GLY A 25 -18.88 -11.05 0.55
N GLN A 26 -17.98 -10.90 1.52
CA GLN A 26 -17.19 -9.70 1.75
C GLN A 26 -16.49 -9.34 0.45
N VAL A 27 -16.60 -8.06 0.06
CA VAL A 27 -15.89 -7.57 -1.12
C VAL A 27 -14.39 -7.70 -0.88
N THR A 28 -13.73 -8.38 -1.79
CA THR A 28 -12.26 -8.50 -1.86
C THR A 28 -11.76 -8.00 -3.21
N LEU A 29 -10.44 -7.88 -3.36
CA LEU A 29 -9.81 -7.56 -4.64
C LEU A 29 -10.09 -8.61 -5.75
N ALA A 30 -10.51 -9.82 -5.38
CA ALA A 30 -10.90 -10.85 -6.34
C ALA A 30 -12.37 -10.73 -6.81
N THR A 31 -13.14 -9.80 -6.25
CA THR A 31 -14.53 -9.58 -6.66
C THR A 31 -14.57 -9.05 -8.09
N THR A 32 -15.41 -9.64 -8.93
CA THR A 32 -15.58 -9.21 -10.33
C THR A 32 -15.98 -7.74 -10.39
N ASP A 33 -15.36 -6.99 -11.31
CA ASP A 33 -15.61 -5.57 -11.56
C ASP A 33 -15.52 -4.66 -10.31
N VAL A 34 -14.71 -5.08 -9.32
CA VAL A 34 -14.51 -4.31 -8.09
C VAL A 34 -13.88 -2.95 -8.37
N GLN A 35 -14.51 -1.92 -7.82
CA GLN A 35 -13.99 -0.57 -7.84
C GLN A 35 -12.99 -0.39 -6.69
N ILE A 36 -11.76 0.00 -7.01
CA ILE A 36 -10.69 0.17 -6.02
C ILE A 36 -10.60 1.65 -5.65
N VAL A 37 -10.67 1.94 -4.36
CA VAL A 37 -10.59 3.30 -3.81
C VAL A 37 -9.53 3.35 -2.71
N CYS A 38 -8.81 4.46 -2.60
CA CYS A 38 -7.89 4.67 -1.50
C CYS A 38 -8.64 5.13 -0.24
N GLU A 39 -8.24 4.63 0.92
CA GLU A 39 -8.74 5.14 2.19
C GLU A 39 -8.56 6.66 2.27
N GLY A 40 -9.61 7.35 2.72
CA GLY A 40 -9.65 8.81 2.77
C GLY A 40 -9.98 9.50 1.43
N ALA A 41 -10.18 8.74 0.34
CA ALA A 41 -10.67 9.30 -0.92
C ALA A 41 -12.21 9.23 -1.01
N PRO A 42 -12.88 10.26 -1.57
CA PRO A 42 -14.31 10.20 -1.87
C PRO A 42 -14.60 9.26 -3.05
N LEU A 43 -15.84 8.79 -3.15
CA LEU A 43 -16.32 8.03 -4.31
C LEU A 43 -17.17 8.93 -5.20
N THR A 44 -16.73 9.16 -6.44
CA THR A 44 -17.45 9.98 -7.42
C THR A 44 -18.33 9.11 -8.30
N LEU A 45 -19.61 9.46 -8.42
CA LEU A 45 -20.60 8.66 -9.16
C LEU A 45 -20.88 9.20 -10.58
N GLY A 46 -20.27 10.34 -10.92
CA GLY A 46 -20.59 11.07 -12.14
C GLY A 46 -21.94 11.79 -12.06
N SER A 47 -22.46 12.25 -13.20
CA SER A 47 -23.72 12.98 -13.26
C SER A 47 -24.92 12.03 -13.27
N PRO A 48 -25.95 12.24 -12.44
CA PRO A 48 -27.20 11.47 -12.49
C PRO A 48 -28.10 11.86 -13.69
N GLY A 49 -27.67 12.80 -14.53
CA GLY A 49 -28.49 13.43 -15.57
C GLY A 49 -29.15 14.72 -15.09
N SER A 50 -29.61 15.55 -16.04
CA SER A 50 -30.26 16.82 -15.70
C SER A 50 -31.53 16.59 -14.88
N SER A 51 -31.65 17.28 -13.74
CA SER A 51 -32.80 17.23 -12.82
C SER A 51 -32.99 15.91 -12.05
N ASN A 52 -31.98 15.04 -12.05
CA ASN A 52 -31.94 13.84 -11.22
C ASN A 52 -30.98 14.01 -10.05
N GLN A 53 -31.17 13.19 -9.02
CA GLN A 53 -30.27 13.06 -7.88
C GLN A 53 -29.95 11.59 -7.65
N TRP A 54 -28.72 11.33 -7.22
CA TRP A 54 -28.31 10.00 -6.78
C TRP A 54 -28.98 9.65 -5.45
N ILE A 55 -29.43 8.40 -5.36
CA ILE A 55 -29.83 7.75 -4.12
C ILE A 55 -28.88 6.57 -3.95
N VAL A 56 -28.15 6.55 -2.85
CA VAL A 56 -27.13 5.52 -2.61
C VAL A 56 -27.38 4.84 -1.30
N LYS A 57 -27.32 3.52 -1.35
CA LYS A 57 -27.47 2.60 -0.24
C LYS A 57 -26.20 1.75 -0.15
N TYR A 58 -25.81 1.37 1.05
CA TYR A 58 -24.58 0.63 1.32
C TYR A 58 -24.87 -0.59 2.19
N ASP A 59 -24.19 -1.68 1.88
CA ASP A 59 -24.09 -2.85 2.75
C ASP A 59 -22.67 -3.43 2.68
N ALA A 60 -22.12 -3.80 3.82
CA ALA A 60 -20.73 -4.28 3.90
C ALA A 60 -20.52 -5.65 3.23
N THR A 61 -21.58 -6.44 3.05
CA THR A 61 -21.45 -7.89 2.80
C THR A 61 -22.42 -8.46 1.77
N SER A 62 -23.49 -7.75 1.41
CA SER A 62 -24.54 -8.24 0.52
C SER A 62 -24.82 -7.27 -0.62
N ALA A 63 -24.83 -7.78 -1.86
CA ALA A 63 -25.29 -7.06 -3.04
C ALA A 63 -26.82 -6.88 -3.08
N THR A 64 -27.57 -7.69 -2.31
CA THR A 64 -29.04 -7.63 -2.19
C THR A 64 -29.46 -7.61 -0.71
N PRO A 65 -29.11 -6.57 0.04
CA PRO A 65 -29.38 -6.47 1.47
C PRO A 65 -30.86 -6.22 1.73
N SER A 66 -31.39 -6.82 2.79
CA SER A 66 -32.76 -6.56 3.25
C SER A 66 -32.90 -5.25 4.02
N SER A 67 -31.79 -4.67 4.51
CA SER A 67 -31.77 -3.44 5.29
C SER A 67 -30.46 -2.66 5.07
N PRO A 68 -30.21 -2.11 3.87
CA PRO A 68 -29.02 -1.32 3.62
C PRO A 68 -29.06 0.04 4.33
N THR A 69 -27.88 0.61 4.55
CA THR A 69 -27.71 1.96 5.08
C THR A 69 -27.79 2.99 3.95
N THR A 70 -28.68 3.98 4.04
CA THR A 70 -28.69 5.11 3.10
C THR A 70 -27.49 6.01 3.36
N LEU A 71 -26.77 6.38 2.30
CA LEU A 71 -25.66 7.32 2.33
C LEU A 71 -26.08 8.68 1.79
N THR A 72 -25.48 9.73 2.33
CA THR A 72 -25.66 11.10 1.85
C THR A 72 -24.71 11.36 0.69
N ILE A 73 -25.21 11.98 -0.37
CA ILE A 73 -24.42 12.42 -1.53
C ILE A 73 -24.31 13.93 -1.47
N ASP A 74 -23.09 14.45 -1.65
CA ASP A 74 -22.89 15.87 -1.86
C ASP A 74 -23.43 16.24 -3.26
N PRO A 75 -24.51 17.05 -3.35
CA PRO A 75 -25.14 17.37 -4.62
C PRO A 75 -24.28 18.31 -5.49
N ALA A 76 -23.30 19.01 -4.92
CA ALA A 76 -22.41 19.89 -5.67
C ALA A 76 -21.33 19.10 -6.43
N THR A 77 -20.85 18.01 -5.83
CA THR A 77 -19.73 17.21 -6.37
C THR A 77 -20.17 15.83 -6.90
N ASN A 78 -21.39 15.40 -6.60
CA ASN A 78 -21.90 14.04 -6.85
C ASN A 78 -20.99 12.96 -6.24
N GLN A 79 -20.56 13.20 -5.00
CA GLN A 79 -19.64 12.32 -4.28
C GLN A 79 -20.25 11.79 -2.98
N ILE A 80 -19.86 10.56 -2.66
CA ILE A 80 -19.92 10.04 -1.29
C ILE A 80 -18.69 10.60 -0.57
N ALA A 81 -18.91 11.22 0.59
CA ALA A 81 -17.82 11.77 1.40
C ALA A 81 -16.82 10.68 1.80
N ALA A 82 -15.53 11.01 1.84
CA ALA A 82 -14.46 10.06 2.12
C ALA A 82 -14.67 9.24 3.41
N ALA A 83 -15.25 9.83 4.45
CA ALA A 83 -15.52 9.15 5.73
C ALA A 83 -16.59 8.04 5.63
N ASP A 84 -17.45 8.11 4.62
CA ASP A 84 -18.54 7.16 4.39
C ASP A 84 -18.17 6.08 3.36
N VAL A 85 -17.06 6.25 2.63
CA VAL A 85 -16.56 5.26 1.67
C VAL A 85 -15.86 4.11 2.40
N LYS A 86 -16.46 2.93 2.32
CA LYS A 86 -16.03 1.67 2.95
C LYS A 86 -16.05 0.52 1.95
N THR A 87 -15.28 -0.53 2.24
CA THR A 87 -15.32 -1.80 1.49
C THR A 87 -16.69 -2.45 1.64
N GLY A 88 -17.37 -2.73 0.53
CA GLY A 88 -18.72 -3.31 0.51
C GLY A 88 -19.44 -3.07 -0.81
N TYR A 89 -20.74 -3.29 -0.81
CA TYR A 89 -21.60 -3.09 -1.97
C TYR A 89 -22.35 -1.77 -1.87
N TYR A 90 -22.42 -1.07 -2.99
CA TYR A 90 -23.16 0.19 -3.14
C TYR A 90 -24.28 -0.04 -4.14
N LEU A 91 -25.49 0.22 -3.67
CA LEU A 91 -26.74 0.10 -4.39
C LEU A 91 -27.13 1.50 -4.81
N ILE A 92 -27.03 1.77 -6.10
CA ILE A 92 -27.16 3.09 -6.69
C ILE A 92 -28.41 3.12 -7.55
N THR A 93 -29.28 4.08 -7.25
CA THR A 93 -30.41 4.47 -8.09
C THR A 93 -30.34 5.97 -8.34
N ASN A 94 -31.03 6.45 -9.36
CA ASN A 94 -31.30 7.88 -9.50
C ASN A 94 -32.80 8.14 -9.53
N LYS A 95 -33.16 9.38 -9.20
CA LYS A 95 -34.54 9.82 -9.21
C LYS A 95 -34.64 11.30 -9.57
N SER A 96 -35.65 11.66 -10.35
CA SER A 96 -35.97 13.05 -10.64
C SER A 96 -36.42 13.79 -9.37
N THR A 97 -36.08 15.07 -9.26
CA THR A 97 -36.56 15.93 -8.16
C THR A 97 -38.05 16.25 -8.23
N ALA A 98 -38.74 15.87 -9.31
CA ALA A 98 -40.18 16.02 -9.45
C ALA A 98 -40.96 15.17 -8.44
N ALA A 99 -42.03 15.74 -7.87
CA ALA A 99 -42.92 15.03 -6.97
C ALA A 99 -43.56 13.81 -7.66
N GLY A 100 -43.56 12.67 -6.98
CA GLY A 100 -44.12 11.41 -7.51
C GLY A 100 -43.21 10.64 -8.46
N ALA A 101 -41.97 11.08 -8.72
CA ALA A 101 -41.04 10.33 -9.55
C ALA A 101 -40.66 8.97 -8.93
N CYS A 102 -40.50 7.95 -9.78
CA CYS A 102 -39.96 6.65 -9.39
C CYS A 102 -38.42 6.69 -9.35
N GLU A 103 -37.81 5.81 -8.56
CA GLU A 103 -36.38 5.52 -8.67
C GLU A 103 -36.12 4.70 -9.94
N SER A 104 -34.92 4.83 -10.50
CA SER A 104 -34.44 3.95 -11.57
C SER A 104 -34.31 2.50 -11.10
N ASP A 105 -34.04 1.60 -12.04
CA ASP A 105 -33.49 0.29 -11.71
C ASP A 105 -32.19 0.42 -10.92
N ILE A 106 -31.94 -0.57 -10.08
CA ILE A 106 -30.79 -0.59 -9.19
C ILE A 106 -29.52 -1.04 -9.93
N GLN A 107 -28.47 -0.25 -9.81
CA GLN A 107 -27.12 -0.66 -10.17
C GLN A 107 -26.36 -0.98 -8.88
N THR A 108 -25.80 -2.19 -8.81
CA THR A 108 -24.94 -2.57 -7.68
C THR A 108 -23.48 -2.57 -8.12
N ILE A 109 -22.63 -1.91 -7.35
CA ILE A 109 -21.18 -1.95 -7.53
C ILE A 109 -20.52 -2.50 -6.27
N ALA A 110 -19.45 -3.28 -6.45
CA ALA A 110 -18.56 -3.68 -5.37
C ALA A 110 -17.43 -2.66 -5.26
N VAL A 111 -17.13 -2.20 -4.04
CA VAL A 111 -16.04 -1.26 -3.76
C VAL A 111 -15.09 -1.89 -2.75
N TYR A 112 -13.80 -1.83 -3.02
CA TYR A 112 -12.74 -2.21 -2.11
C TYR A 112 -11.89 -1.00 -1.75
N VAL A 113 -11.85 -0.66 -0.46
CA VAL A 113 -11.03 0.42 0.08
C VAL A 113 -9.66 -0.13 0.48
N LEU A 114 -8.62 0.34 -0.18
CA LEU A 114 -7.23 0.04 0.14
C LEU A 114 -6.81 0.85 1.37
N PRO A 115 -6.27 0.21 2.43
CA PRO A 115 -5.75 0.91 3.58
C PRO A 115 -4.61 1.86 3.21
N THR A 116 -4.49 2.96 3.94
CA THR A 116 -3.41 3.93 3.75
C THR A 116 -2.05 3.30 4.05
N LEU A 117 -1.10 3.39 3.12
CA LEU A 117 0.27 2.97 3.34
C LEU A 117 1.03 3.98 4.20
N VAL A 118 1.86 3.49 5.10
CA VAL A 118 2.77 4.26 5.94
C VAL A 118 4.18 3.72 5.68
N PRO A 119 4.89 4.27 4.67
CA PRO A 119 6.27 3.89 4.41
C PRO A 119 7.22 4.58 5.39
N THR A 120 8.23 3.83 5.81
CA THR A 120 9.45 4.33 6.44
C THR A 120 10.65 3.65 5.77
N PHE A 121 11.85 4.18 5.93
CA PHE A 121 13.05 3.42 5.61
C PHE A 121 14.20 3.78 6.54
N THR A 122 15.05 2.80 6.84
CA THR A 122 16.30 3.06 7.55
C THR A 122 17.30 3.65 6.58
N SER A 123 17.92 4.76 6.95
CA SER A 123 19.05 5.35 6.25
C SER A 123 20.21 5.58 7.20
N ALA A 124 21.40 5.72 6.65
CA ALA A 124 22.61 6.01 7.40
C ALA A 124 23.50 6.96 6.59
N ASP A 125 24.23 7.81 7.31
CA ASP A 125 25.35 8.56 6.75
C ASP A 125 26.42 7.57 6.27
N TYR A 126 27.11 7.91 5.18
CA TYR A 126 28.10 7.02 4.58
C TYR A 126 29.29 7.79 4.00
N CYS A 127 30.46 7.16 4.03
CA CYS A 127 31.60 7.62 3.25
C CYS A 127 31.39 7.27 1.77
N THR A 128 31.85 8.13 0.86
CA THR A 128 31.74 7.92 -0.60
C THR A 128 32.18 6.52 -1.06
N GLU A 129 33.23 5.96 -0.44
CA GLU A 129 33.76 4.62 -0.75
C GLU A 129 32.89 3.46 -0.25
N ASN A 130 31.99 3.71 0.71
CA ASN A 130 31.06 2.74 1.29
C ASN A 130 29.65 2.82 0.69
N ALA A 131 29.41 3.68 -0.29
CA ALA A 131 28.07 3.87 -0.87
C ALA A 131 27.47 2.53 -1.35
N ALA A 132 28.24 1.73 -2.08
CA ALA A 132 27.81 0.44 -2.62
C ALA A 132 27.59 -0.66 -1.55
N SER A 133 28.18 -0.53 -0.36
CA SER A 133 28.00 -1.48 0.75
C SER A 133 26.99 -1.00 1.79
N THR A 134 26.58 0.26 1.73
CA THR A 134 25.51 0.83 2.55
C THR A 134 24.16 0.39 1.99
N ILE A 135 23.24 -0.03 2.85
CA ILE A 135 21.90 -0.49 2.44
C ILE A 135 20.85 0.31 3.18
N PHE A 136 19.96 0.95 2.43
CA PHE A 136 18.70 1.49 2.95
C PHE A 136 17.62 0.44 2.82
N THR A 137 16.79 0.28 3.85
CA THR A 137 15.76 -0.77 3.89
C THR A 137 14.41 -0.14 4.18
N ALA A 138 13.48 -0.30 3.24
CA ALA A 138 12.11 0.13 3.37
C ALA A 138 11.32 -0.80 4.32
N SER A 139 10.44 -0.20 5.11
CA SER A 139 9.38 -0.89 5.85
C SER A 139 8.07 -0.19 5.57
N VAL A 140 7.05 -0.95 5.20
CA VAL A 140 5.74 -0.42 4.81
C VAL A 140 4.66 -1.13 5.59
N THR A 141 3.76 -0.35 6.19
CA THR A 141 2.59 -0.86 6.89
C THR A 141 1.32 -0.21 6.35
N PRO A 142 0.18 -0.92 6.30
CA PRO A 142 0.05 -2.36 6.49
C PRO A 142 0.67 -3.17 5.34
N ALA A 143 0.70 -4.50 5.49
CA ALA A 143 1.09 -5.40 4.39
C ALA A 143 0.08 -5.30 3.23
N ALA A 144 0.53 -5.65 2.01
CA ALA A 144 -0.35 -5.74 0.85
C ALA A 144 -1.52 -6.71 1.10
N PRO A 145 -2.77 -6.32 0.85
CA PRO A 145 -3.89 -7.25 0.89
C PRO A 145 -3.74 -8.33 -0.18
N THR A 146 -4.35 -9.50 0.06
CA THR A 146 -4.34 -10.60 -0.92
C THR A 146 -4.90 -10.13 -2.27
N GLY A 147 -4.13 -10.39 -3.34
CA GLY A 147 -4.47 -9.93 -4.69
C GLY A 147 -3.79 -8.62 -5.10
N SER A 148 -2.95 -8.03 -4.23
CA SER A 148 -2.05 -6.93 -4.57
C SER A 148 -0.61 -7.22 -4.13
N THR A 149 0.32 -6.41 -4.61
CA THR A 149 1.72 -6.39 -4.16
C THR A 149 2.14 -4.97 -3.82
N LEU A 150 3.22 -4.82 -3.03
CA LEU A 150 3.87 -3.52 -2.85
C LEU A 150 4.91 -3.32 -3.95
N VAL A 151 4.95 -2.12 -4.52
CA VAL A 151 5.97 -1.71 -5.48
C VAL A 151 6.69 -0.47 -5.00
N TYR A 152 8.00 -0.41 -5.26
CA TYR A 152 8.87 0.65 -4.77
C TYR A 152 9.53 1.38 -5.93
N GLN A 153 9.87 2.65 -5.72
CA GLN A 153 10.75 3.41 -6.59
C GLN A 153 11.54 4.41 -5.75
N TRP A 154 12.86 4.39 -5.90
CA TRP A 154 13.76 5.33 -5.22
C TRP A 154 14.09 6.53 -6.10
N TYR A 155 14.26 7.68 -5.46
CA TYR A 155 14.57 8.96 -6.07
C TYR A 155 15.65 9.69 -5.27
N THR A 156 16.43 10.53 -5.94
CA THR A 156 17.18 11.60 -5.28
C THR A 156 16.38 12.90 -5.37
N VAL A 157 16.54 13.76 -4.37
CA VAL A 157 15.84 15.04 -4.29
C VAL A 157 16.87 16.15 -4.06
N SER A 158 16.78 17.20 -4.87
CA SER A 158 17.59 18.41 -4.76
C SER A 158 16.66 19.63 -4.82
N GLY A 159 16.46 20.27 -3.66
CA GLY A 159 15.43 21.30 -3.50
C GLY A 159 14.05 20.73 -3.81
N THR A 160 13.37 21.25 -4.82
CA THR A 160 12.06 20.76 -5.29
C THR A 160 12.17 19.76 -6.44
N THR A 161 13.37 19.52 -6.97
CA THR A 161 13.59 18.64 -8.11
C THR A 161 13.77 17.21 -7.64
N GLU A 162 12.88 16.33 -8.10
CA GLU A 162 12.94 14.89 -7.87
C GLU A 162 13.52 14.21 -9.13
N THR A 163 14.55 13.37 -8.94
CA THR A 163 15.18 12.60 -10.04
C THR A 163 15.03 11.11 -9.76
N ILE A 164 14.50 10.37 -10.73
CA ILE A 164 14.33 8.92 -10.63
C ILE A 164 15.69 8.21 -10.62
N ILE A 165 15.87 7.27 -9.70
CA ILE A 165 17.01 6.37 -9.72
C ILE A 165 16.61 5.13 -10.52
N SER A 166 17.05 5.08 -11.78
CA SER A 166 16.65 4.03 -12.72
C SER A 166 16.94 2.62 -12.17
N GLY A 167 15.94 1.72 -12.28
CA GLY A 167 16.05 0.33 -11.83
C GLY A 167 15.93 0.11 -10.32
N ALA A 168 15.97 1.16 -9.49
CA ALA A 168 15.84 1.04 -8.04
C ALA A 168 14.37 0.83 -7.63
N THR A 169 13.91 -0.41 -7.79
CA THR A 169 12.50 -0.84 -7.57
C THR A 169 12.33 -1.83 -6.42
N SER A 170 13.41 -2.14 -5.72
CA SER A 170 13.43 -3.05 -4.57
C SER A 170 13.15 -2.32 -3.25
N ALA A 171 12.70 -3.06 -2.24
CA ALA A 171 12.55 -2.54 -0.87
C ALA A 171 13.91 -2.15 -0.24
N THR A 172 15.00 -2.74 -0.73
CA THR A 172 16.37 -2.36 -0.35
C THR A 172 17.02 -1.54 -1.45
N PHE A 173 17.85 -0.58 -1.08
CA PHE A 173 18.55 0.29 -2.02
C PHE A 173 19.95 0.64 -1.52
N ASN A 174 20.93 0.58 -2.42
CA ASN A 174 22.29 1.07 -2.16
C ASN A 174 22.40 2.50 -2.68
N PRO A 175 22.77 3.49 -1.84
CA PRO A 175 22.91 4.87 -2.26
C PRO A 175 23.97 5.03 -3.36
N THR A 176 23.72 5.98 -4.27
CA THR A 176 24.54 6.18 -5.48
C THR A 176 25.25 7.53 -5.51
N ILE A 177 24.86 8.47 -4.65
CA ILE A 177 25.52 9.79 -4.59
C ILE A 177 26.91 9.63 -4.00
N LEU A 178 27.91 10.12 -4.73
CA LEU A 178 29.31 10.12 -4.32
C LEU A 178 29.74 11.55 -3.98
N ASN A 179 30.51 11.69 -2.90
CA ASN A 179 31.18 12.95 -2.56
C ASN A 179 32.60 12.94 -3.13
N THR A 180 32.88 13.87 -4.05
CA THR A 180 34.20 14.07 -4.69
C THR A 180 34.98 15.24 -4.09
N GLY A 181 34.40 15.96 -3.14
CA GLY A 181 35.04 17.08 -2.44
C GLY A 181 35.85 16.65 -1.22
N THR A 182 36.28 17.63 -0.44
CA THR A 182 36.99 17.45 0.85
C THR A 182 36.12 17.76 2.06
N THR A 183 34.88 18.20 1.85
CA THR A 183 33.90 18.51 2.89
C THR A 183 32.66 17.64 2.73
N SER A 184 31.99 17.29 3.82
CA SER A 184 30.73 16.55 3.79
C SER A 184 29.67 17.30 2.97
N ILE A 185 28.89 16.54 2.20
CA ILE A 185 27.71 17.05 1.48
C ILE A 185 26.45 16.36 2.03
N THR A 186 25.28 16.93 1.76
CA THR A 186 24.00 16.28 2.07
C THR A 186 23.39 15.67 0.82
N ALA A 187 22.71 14.54 0.99
CA ALA A 187 21.94 13.87 -0.04
C ALA A 187 20.55 13.55 0.51
N THR A 188 19.49 13.95 -0.20
CA THR A 188 18.12 13.58 0.15
C THR A 188 17.65 12.45 -0.77
N TYR A 189 17.20 11.38 -0.15
CA TYR A 189 16.60 10.24 -0.83
C TYR A 189 15.12 10.16 -0.51
N ARG A 190 14.31 9.88 -1.53
CA ARG A 190 12.88 9.69 -1.40
C ARG A 190 12.51 8.29 -1.86
N LEU A 191 11.72 7.60 -1.05
CA LEU A 191 11.07 6.35 -1.41
C LEU A 191 9.62 6.66 -1.76
N LYS A 192 9.15 6.20 -2.92
CA LYS A 192 7.72 6.10 -3.23
C LYS A 192 7.30 4.64 -3.22
N THR A 193 6.16 4.37 -2.61
CA THR A 193 5.54 3.03 -2.59
C THR A 193 4.07 3.13 -2.97
N ALA A 194 3.53 2.07 -3.55
CA ALA A 194 2.11 1.96 -3.89
C ALA A 194 1.68 0.49 -3.83
N TYR A 195 0.37 0.24 -3.82
CA TYR A 195 -0.15 -1.08 -4.17
C TYR A 195 -0.13 -1.24 -5.69
N GLU A 196 0.28 -2.40 -6.19
CA GLU A 196 0.10 -2.78 -7.58
C GLU A 196 -0.96 -3.87 -7.71
N ILE A 197 -1.96 -3.61 -8.56
CA ILE A 197 -3.08 -4.51 -8.86
C ILE A 197 -3.26 -4.48 -10.37
N ASN A 198 -3.13 -5.62 -11.04
CA ASN A 198 -3.22 -5.72 -12.51
C ASN A 198 -2.33 -4.69 -13.24
N SER A 199 -1.10 -4.50 -12.76
CA SER A 199 -0.12 -3.52 -13.27
C SER A 199 -0.50 -2.04 -13.13
N LEU A 200 -1.61 -1.73 -12.47
CA LEU A 200 -1.99 -0.37 -12.09
C LEU A 200 -1.57 -0.08 -10.66
N LYS A 201 -1.10 1.15 -10.42
CA LYS A 201 -0.59 1.60 -9.12
C LYS A 201 -1.66 2.40 -8.38
N TYR A 202 -1.92 2.03 -7.13
CA TYR A 202 -2.94 2.65 -6.28
C TYR A 202 -2.35 3.17 -4.98
N CYS A 203 -2.94 4.26 -4.48
CA CYS A 203 -2.66 4.84 -3.17
C CYS A 203 -1.16 5.10 -2.92
N PRO A 204 -0.48 5.85 -3.81
CA PRO A 204 0.93 6.11 -3.68
C PRO A 204 1.22 6.92 -2.43
N GLN A 205 2.31 6.56 -1.74
CA GLN A 205 2.81 7.23 -0.55
C GLN A 205 4.31 7.46 -0.69
N SER A 206 4.82 8.48 -0.02
CA SER A 206 6.24 8.83 -0.11
C SER A 206 6.81 9.26 1.22
N ILE A 207 8.08 8.92 1.44
CA ILE A 207 8.86 9.33 2.61
C ILE A 207 10.26 9.76 2.15
N GLU A 208 10.87 10.69 2.88
CA GLU A 208 12.20 11.21 2.58
C GLU A 208 13.12 11.09 3.79
N HIS A 209 14.40 10.90 3.53
CA HIS A 209 15.46 11.08 4.51
C HIS A 209 16.64 11.80 3.88
N THR A 210 17.25 12.69 4.65
CA THR A 210 18.52 13.34 4.31
C THR A 210 19.64 12.66 5.07
N VAL A 211 20.73 12.36 4.36
CA VAL A 211 21.95 11.75 4.90
C VAL A 211 23.16 12.61 4.57
N ASN A 212 24.20 12.51 5.40
CA ASN A 212 25.51 13.07 5.10
C ASN A 212 26.33 12.08 4.28
N VAL A 213 26.92 12.57 3.19
CA VAL A 213 27.90 11.83 2.39
C VAL A 213 29.27 12.39 2.70
N LEU A 214 30.06 11.61 3.43
CA LEU A 214 31.40 11.99 3.87
C LEU A 214 32.40 11.84 2.72
N PRO A 215 33.35 12.78 2.58
CA PRO A 215 34.40 12.69 1.58
C PRO A 215 35.35 11.54 1.91
N ARG A 216 36.16 11.13 0.92
CA ARG A 216 37.24 10.20 1.18
C ARG A 216 38.28 10.85 2.11
N PRO A 217 38.81 10.14 3.13
CA PRO A 217 39.92 10.65 3.93
C PRO A 217 41.13 10.98 3.05
N THR A 218 41.86 12.05 3.41
CA THR A 218 43.11 12.40 2.73
C THR A 218 44.20 11.39 3.06
N THR A 219 45.13 11.18 2.11
CA THR A 219 46.30 10.33 2.34
C THR A 219 47.07 10.82 3.56
N PRO A 220 47.36 9.96 4.55
CA PRO A 220 48.14 10.36 5.71
C PRO A 220 49.60 10.61 5.31
N THR A 221 50.19 11.69 5.84
CA THR A 221 51.64 11.91 5.75
C THR A 221 52.33 11.09 6.82
N ILE A 222 53.14 10.11 6.42
CA ILE A 222 53.95 9.29 7.34
C ILE A 222 55.36 9.86 7.39
N THR A 223 55.79 10.34 8.56
CA THR A 223 57.19 10.69 8.81
C THR A 223 57.83 9.57 9.61
N VAL A 224 58.72 8.80 8.98
CA VAL A 224 59.53 7.80 9.68
C VAL A 224 60.70 8.54 10.35
N GLY A 225 60.70 8.59 11.68
CA GLY A 225 61.84 9.11 12.44
C GLY A 225 63.09 8.25 12.24
N ASN A 226 64.28 8.86 12.32
CA ASN A 226 65.60 8.25 12.10
C ASN A 226 65.63 6.75 12.39
N VAL A 227 65.75 5.94 11.35
CA VAL A 227 66.24 4.57 11.47
C VAL A 227 67.66 4.67 12.01
N GLY A 228 67.82 4.50 13.32
CA GLY A 228 69.11 4.66 13.98
C GLY A 228 70.16 3.86 13.24
N GLN A 229 71.17 4.55 12.70
CA GLN A 229 72.37 3.88 12.21
C GLN A 229 73.07 3.28 13.43
N ALA A 230 72.98 1.96 13.57
CA ALA A 230 73.83 1.23 14.50
C ALA A 230 75.25 1.24 13.91
N ASN A 231 76.14 2.04 14.52
CA ASN A 231 77.57 1.86 14.31
C ASN A 231 77.98 0.62 15.12
N PHE A 232 78.26 -0.47 14.42
CA PHE A 232 79.02 -1.60 14.96
C PHE A 232 80.51 -1.31 14.90
#